data_AF-A0A7C1TJ19-F1
#
_entry.id   AF-A0A7C1TJ19-F1
#
_cell.length_a   1.000
_cell.length_b   1.000
_cell.length_c   1.000
_cell.angle_alpha   90.00
_cell.angle_beta   90.00
_cell.angle_gamma   90.00
#
_symmetry.space_group_name_H-M   'P 1'
#
loop_
_entity.id
_entity.type
_entity.pdbx_description
1 polymer ?
#
loop_
_entity_poly.entity_id
_entity_poly.type
_entity_poly.pdbx_seq_one_letter_code
_entity_poly.pdbx_strand_id
1 'polypeptide(L)'
;AEVAGEAGFIRNHAAAREAYADGLRYTVALSVGLAIVIGVLRILRGWPLHYLIIGGYCGVVIMTLFAPPQIVGIAYDSGGVTTSTITVPLVTALGVGLASSIKGRNPMVDGFGLIAFASLLPMIFVMIYGVII
;
A
#
# COMPACT_ATOMS: atom_id res chain seq x y z
N ALA A 1 9.63 -13.44 -6.40
CA ALA A 1 9.38 -14.89 -6.62
C ALA A 1 10.64 -15.72 -6.44
N GLU A 2 11.78 -15.32 -7.03
CA GLU A 2 13.08 -15.99 -6.84
C GLU A 2 13.50 -16.07 -5.36
N VAL A 3 13.53 -14.93 -4.68
CA VAL A 3 13.84 -14.80 -3.25
C VAL A 3 12.92 -15.67 -2.36
N ALA A 4 11.65 -15.83 -2.74
CA ALA A 4 10.70 -16.67 -2.00
C ALA A 4 10.90 -18.18 -2.25
N GLY A 5 11.36 -18.55 -3.45
CA GLY A 5 11.71 -19.93 -3.80
C GLY A 5 13.01 -20.40 -3.16
N GLU A 6 14.01 -19.53 -3.09
CA GLU A 6 15.28 -19.80 -2.39
C GLU A 6 15.08 -19.92 -0.87
N ALA A 7 14.13 -19.15 -0.31
CA ALA A 7 13.77 -19.22 1.11
C ALA A 7 12.90 -20.43 1.49
N GLY A 8 12.55 -21.31 0.54
CA GLY A 8 11.80 -22.55 0.80
C GLY A 8 10.28 -22.40 1.00
N PHE A 9 9.72 -21.21 0.78
CA PHE A 9 8.29 -20.93 0.95
C PHE A 9 7.42 -21.48 -0.19
N ILE A 10 8.00 -21.74 -1.36
CA ILE A 10 7.30 -22.33 -2.51
C ILE A 10 8.12 -23.49 -3.06
N ARG A 11 7.44 -24.58 -3.49
CA ARG A 11 8.10 -25.69 -4.20
C ARG A 11 8.82 -25.12 -5.42
N ASN A 12 10.09 -25.47 -5.61
CA ASN A 12 10.99 -24.86 -6.59
C ASN A 12 10.69 -25.33 -8.04
N HIS A 13 9.47 -25.08 -8.50
CA HIS A 13 9.00 -25.30 -9.87
C HIS A 13 8.43 -24.00 -10.44
N ALA A 14 8.65 -23.74 -11.73
CA ALA A 14 8.33 -22.47 -12.39
C ALA A 14 6.87 -22.01 -12.17
N ALA A 15 5.91 -22.92 -12.25
CA ALA A 15 4.49 -22.62 -12.05
C ALA A 15 4.16 -22.07 -10.65
N ALA A 16 4.85 -22.54 -9.60
CA ALA A 16 4.65 -22.05 -8.24
C ALA A 16 5.22 -20.63 -8.05
N ARG A 17 6.33 -20.31 -8.74
CA ARG A 17 6.94 -18.97 -8.76
C ARG A 17 6.04 -17.96 -9.47
N GLU A 18 5.41 -18.35 -10.57
CA GLU A 18 4.46 -17.51 -11.31
C GLU A 18 3.19 -17.24 -10.48
N ALA A 19 2.57 -18.30 -9.91
CA ALA A 19 1.38 -18.15 -9.08
C ALA A 19 1.62 -17.22 -7.87
N TYR A 20 2.78 -17.33 -7.22
CA TYR A 20 3.16 -16.44 -6.12
C TYR A 20 3.35 -14.99 -6.59
N ALA A 21 4.00 -14.78 -7.75
CA ALA A 21 4.19 -13.44 -8.31
C ALA A 21 2.85 -12.78 -8.66
N ASP A 22 1.93 -13.52 -9.26
CA ASP A 22 0.61 -13.01 -9.60
C ASP A 22 -0.24 -12.75 -8.36
N GLY A 23 -0.16 -13.62 -7.34
CA GLY A 23 -0.79 -13.37 -6.04
C GLY A 23 -0.34 -12.06 -5.40
N LEU A 24 0.96 -11.78 -5.41
CA LEU A 24 1.51 -10.50 -4.94
C LEU A 24 1.02 -9.32 -5.78
N ARG A 25 1.03 -9.43 -7.12
CA ARG A 25 0.58 -8.36 -8.02
C ARG A 25 -0.88 -8.00 -7.79
N TYR A 26 -1.76 -8.99 -7.69
CA TYR A 26 -3.18 -8.75 -7.42
C TYR A 26 -3.40 -8.18 -6.01
N THR A 27 -2.66 -8.66 -5.02
CA THR A 27 -2.70 -8.13 -3.65
C THR A 27 -2.33 -6.66 -3.62
N VAL A 28 -1.23 -6.28 -4.27
CA VAL A 28 -0.78 -4.88 -4.37
C VAL A 28 -1.81 -4.05 -5.15
N ALA A 29 -2.26 -4.50 -6.32
CA ALA A 29 -3.24 -3.77 -7.12
C ALA A 29 -4.55 -3.49 -6.35
N LEU A 30 -5.08 -4.50 -5.65
CA LEU A 30 -6.27 -4.37 -4.81
C LEU A 30 -6.04 -3.38 -3.66
N SER A 31 -4.90 -3.48 -2.98
CA SER A 31 -4.56 -2.59 -1.87
C SER A 31 -4.44 -1.12 -2.29
N VAL A 32 -3.85 -0.84 -3.46
CA VAL A 32 -3.74 0.50 -4.03
C VAL A 32 -5.11 1.04 -4.40
N GLY A 33 -5.95 0.23 -5.07
CA GLY A 33 -7.33 0.64 -5.39
C GLY A 33 -8.12 1.01 -4.13
N LEU A 34 -8.02 0.18 -3.08
CA LEU A 34 -8.66 0.45 -1.79
C LEU A 34 -8.08 1.69 -1.10
N ALA A 35 -6.78 1.94 -1.24
CA ALA A 35 -6.13 3.14 -0.71
C ALA A 35 -6.68 4.42 -1.34
N ILE A 36 -6.91 4.42 -2.65
CA ILE A 36 -7.52 5.56 -3.34
C ILE A 36 -8.96 5.75 -2.86
N VAL A 37 -9.75 4.67 -2.72
CA VAL A 37 -11.13 4.77 -2.21
C VAL A 37 -11.17 5.36 -0.80
N ILE A 38 -10.33 4.85 0.11
CA ILE A 38 -10.25 5.35 1.49
C ILE A 38 -9.75 6.80 1.52
N GLY A 39 -8.74 7.14 0.72
CA GLY A 39 -8.22 8.49 0.61
C GLY A 39 -9.26 9.49 0.10
N VAL A 40 -10.03 9.13 -0.94
CA VAL A 40 -11.14 9.92 -1.46
C VAL A 40 -12.22 10.09 -0.39
N LEU A 41 -12.64 9.01 0.26
CA LEU A 41 -13.63 9.05 1.35
C LEU A 41 -13.16 9.97 2.49
N ARG A 42 -11.87 9.92 2.83
CA ARG A 42 -11.25 10.77 3.84
C ARG A 42 -11.30 12.25 3.45
N ILE A 43 -11.04 12.61 2.19
CA ILE A 43 -11.15 14.01 1.71
C ILE A 43 -12.60 14.49 1.80
N LEU A 44 -13.57 13.64 1.41
CA LEU A 44 -15.00 13.97 1.49
C LEU A 44 -15.45 14.18 2.95
N ARG A 45 -15.08 13.27 3.86
CA ARG A 45 -15.45 13.32 5.29
C ARG A 45 -14.63 14.31 6.10
N GLY A 46 -13.45 14.70 5.61
CA GLY A 46 -12.56 15.63 6.31
C GLY A 46 -11.84 15.05 7.50
N TRP A 47 -11.59 13.74 7.52
CA TRP A 47 -10.90 13.13 8.65
C TRP A 47 -9.45 13.60 8.72
N PRO A 48 -8.89 13.82 9.92
CA PRO A 48 -7.50 14.24 10.06
C PRO A 48 -6.58 13.12 9.56
N LEU A 49 -5.69 13.46 8.61
CA LEU A 49 -4.79 12.48 7.99
C LEU A 49 -3.90 11.76 9.02
N HIS A 50 -3.37 12.52 9.99
CA HIS A 50 -2.40 12.00 10.94
C HIS A 50 -2.95 10.84 11.78
N TYR A 51 -4.22 10.84 12.19
CA TYR A 51 -4.79 9.72 12.95
C TYR A 51 -4.78 8.41 12.16
N LEU A 52 -5.13 8.47 10.88
CA LEU A 52 -5.16 7.31 10.00
C LEU A 52 -3.76 6.79 9.69
N ILE A 53 -2.81 7.71 9.46
CA ILE A 53 -1.41 7.35 9.18
C ILE A 53 -0.72 6.79 10.42
N ILE A 54 -0.88 7.42 11.58
CA ILE A 54 -0.30 6.93 12.84
C ILE A 54 -0.88 5.55 13.17
N GLY A 55 -2.21 5.39 13.14
CA GLY A 55 -2.85 4.10 13.40
C GLY A 55 -2.41 3.01 12.40
N GLY A 56 -2.32 3.38 11.13
CA GLY A 56 -1.81 2.52 10.06
C GLY A 56 -0.39 2.04 10.30
N TYR A 57 0.53 2.95 10.63
CA TYR A 57 1.93 2.60 10.88
C TYR A 57 2.11 1.84 12.19
N CYS A 58 1.32 2.13 13.24
CA CYS A 58 1.26 1.28 14.43
C CYS A 58 0.87 -0.14 14.04
N GLY A 59 -0.13 -0.31 13.17
CA GLY A 59 -0.49 -1.60 12.60
C GLY A 59 0.66 -2.26 11.84
N VAL A 60 1.36 -1.52 10.98
CA VAL A 60 2.53 -2.02 10.22
C VAL A 60 3.64 -2.51 11.15
N VAL A 61 3.97 -1.74 12.20
CA VAL A 61 4.99 -2.11 13.18
C VAL A 61 4.59 -3.39 13.92
N ILE A 62 3.34 -3.48 14.38
CA ILE A 62 2.82 -4.69 15.05
C ILE A 62 2.90 -5.89 14.11
N MET A 63 2.44 -5.76 12.86
CA MET A 63 2.48 -6.83 11.87
C MET A 63 3.90 -7.27 11.53
N THR A 64 4.85 -6.33 11.49
CA THR A 64 6.27 -6.63 11.22
C THR A 64 6.86 -7.60 12.25
N LEU A 65 6.37 -7.60 13.50
CA LEU A 65 6.81 -8.53 14.54
C LEU A 65 6.36 -9.98 14.29
N PHE A 66 5.28 -10.18 13.53
CA PHE A 66 4.69 -11.48 13.26
C PHE A 66 4.92 -11.97 11.83
N ALA A 67 5.28 -11.08 10.91
CA ALA A 67 5.45 -11.40 9.50
C ALA A 67 6.79 -12.12 9.23
N PRO A 68 6.85 -13.05 8.26
CA PRO A 68 8.11 -13.68 7.85
C PRO A 68 9.14 -12.64 7.37
N PRO A 69 10.43 -12.76 7.74
CA PRO A 69 11.47 -11.76 7.40
C PRO A 69 11.58 -11.44 5.91
N GLN A 70 11.33 -12.43 5.04
CA GLN A 70 11.39 -12.29 3.59
C GLN A 70 10.23 -11.45 3.04
N ILE A 71 9.05 -11.58 3.65
CA ILE A 71 7.85 -10.82 3.29
C ILE A 71 7.97 -9.37 3.77
N VAL A 72 8.57 -9.14 4.94
CA VAL A 72 8.79 -7.78 5.46
C VAL A 72 9.53 -6.94 4.43
N GLY A 73 10.64 -7.44 3.86
CA GLY A 73 11.37 -6.71 2.82
C GLY A 73 10.49 -6.38 1.60
N ILE A 74 9.73 -7.36 1.11
CA ILE A 74 8.83 -7.18 -0.05
C ILE A 74 7.71 -6.20 0.28
N ALA A 75 7.16 -6.21 1.50
CA ALA A 75 6.07 -5.35 1.92
C ALA A 75 6.49 -3.88 1.96
N TYR A 76 7.64 -3.57 2.56
CA TYR A 76 8.16 -2.21 2.64
C TYR A 76 8.60 -1.69 1.26
N ASP A 77 9.18 -2.54 0.41
CA ASP A 77 9.49 -2.18 -0.98
C ASP A 77 8.22 -1.92 -1.80
N SER A 78 7.18 -2.76 -1.63
CA SER A 78 5.88 -2.59 -2.29
C SER A 78 5.20 -1.26 -1.92
N GLY A 79 5.35 -0.81 -0.68
CA GLY A 79 4.93 0.53 -0.28
C GLY A 79 5.69 1.62 -1.04
N GLY A 80 7.01 1.46 -1.23
CA GLY A 80 7.86 2.36 -1.99
C GLY A 80 7.52 2.45 -3.49
N VAL A 81 7.04 1.37 -4.12
CA VAL A 81 6.65 1.37 -5.55
C VAL A 81 5.58 2.41 -5.89
N THR A 82 4.72 2.73 -4.92
CA THR A 82 3.67 3.75 -5.05
C THR A 82 4.19 5.20 -4.98
N THR A 83 5.48 5.37 -4.70
CA THR A 83 6.20 6.64 -4.79
C THR A 83 6.96 6.81 -6.11
N SER A 84 6.69 5.95 -7.10
CA SER A 84 7.35 6.02 -8.41
C SER A 84 6.99 7.29 -9.18
N THR A 85 7.88 7.64 -10.12
CA THR A 85 7.77 8.84 -10.97
C THR A 85 6.45 8.94 -11.75
N ILE A 86 5.75 7.82 -11.96
CA ILE A 86 4.46 7.77 -12.64
C ILE A 86 3.30 7.83 -11.65
N THR A 87 3.37 7.08 -10.54
CA THR A 87 2.23 6.93 -9.62
C THR A 87 2.03 8.17 -8.75
N VAL A 88 3.10 8.82 -8.31
CA VAL A 88 2.99 10.03 -7.46
C VAL A 88 2.25 11.16 -8.18
N PRO A 89 2.61 11.58 -9.40
CA PRO A 89 1.87 12.65 -10.08
C PRO A 89 0.39 12.30 -10.31
N LEU A 90 0.08 11.04 -10.62
CA LEU A 90 -1.30 10.58 -10.86
C LEU A 90 -2.15 10.68 -9.59
N VAL A 91 -1.66 10.10 -8.49
CA VAL A 91 -2.33 10.08 -7.18
C VAL A 91 -2.46 11.50 -6.62
N THR A 92 -1.41 12.32 -6.79
CA THR A 92 -1.42 13.74 -6.39
C THR A 92 -2.42 14.54 -7.20
N ALA A 93 -2.44 14.41 -8.53
CA ALA A 93 -3.38 15.12 -9.39
C ALA A 93 -4.83 14.80 -9.01
N LEU A 94 -5.13 13.53 -8.71
CA LEU A 94 -6.45 13.10 -8.24
C LEU A 94 -6.78 13.72 -6.86
N GLY A 95 -5.87 13.62 -5.90
CA GLY A 95 -6.08 14.14 -4.55
C GLY A 95 -6.23 15.66 -4.51
N VAL A 96 -5.31 16.38 -5.16
CA VAL A 96 -5.30 17.86 -5.26
C VAL A 96 -6.52 18.34 -6.05
N GLY A 97 -6.86 17.70 -7.17
CA GLY A 97 -8.03 18.04 -7.95
C GLY A 97 -9.33 17.90 -7.15
N LEU A 98 -9.49 16.77 -6.46
CA LEU A 98 -10.65 16.55 -5.58
C LEU A 98 -10.71 17.57 -4.45
N ALA A 99 -9.61 17.76 -3.71
CA ALA A 99 -9.57 18.72 -2.61
C ALA A 99 -9.83 20.17 -3.07
N SER A 100 -9.37 20.55 -4.26
CA SER A 100 -9.59 21.91 -4.81
C SER A 100 -11.05 22.17 -5.19
N SER A 101 -11.82 21.12 -5.48
CA SER A 101 -13.25 21.23 -5.80
C SER A 101 -14.17 21.30 -4.58
N ILE A 102 -13.65 21.07 -3.36
CA ILE A 102 -14.43 21.01 -2.13
C ILE A 102 -14.08 22.23 -1.25
N LYS A 103 -15.08 23.07 -0.97
CA LYS A 103 -14.91 24.23 -0.08
C LYS A 103 -14.44 23.79 1.31
N GLY A 104 -13.44 24.48 1.84
CA GLY A 104 -12.89 24.22 3.18
C GLY A 104 -11.86 23.09 3.24
N ARG A 105 -11.44 22.53 2.09
CA ARG A 105 -10.30 21.61 2.01
C ARG A 105 -9.04 22.32 1.60
N ASN A 106 -7.91 21.84 2.10
CA ASN A 106 -6.60 22.36 1.75
C ASN A 106 -5.95 21.39 0.75
N PRO A 107 -5.77 21.76 -0.53
CA PRO A 107 -5.20 20.86 -1.53
C PRO A 107 -3.81 20.32 -1.17
N MET A 108 -3.03 21.08 -0.40
CA MET A 108 -1.71 20.66 0.03
C MET A 108 -1.77 19.57 1.11
N VAL A 109 -2.59 19.75 2.14
CA VAL A 109 -2.68 18.76 3.24
C VAL A 109 -3.58 17.59 2.83
N ASP A 110 -4.72 17.90 2.20
CA ASP A 110 -5.73 16.91 1.88
C ASP A 110 -5.46 16.17 0.58
N GLY A 111 -4.90 16.85 -0.42
CA GLY A 111 -4.60 16.28 -1.72
C GLY A 111 -3.32 15.44 -1.72
N PHE A 112 -2.19 15.96 -1.25
CA PHE A 112 -0.94 15.17 -1.16
C PHE A 112 -1.05 14.02 -0.15
N GLY A 113 -1.89 14.16 0.88
CA GLY A 113 -2.14 13.10 1.86
C GLY A 113 -2.63 11.78 1.26
N LEU A 114 -3.14 11.79 0.03
CA LEU A 114 -3.56 10.59 -0.70
C LEU A 114 -2.38 9.63 -0.97
N ILE A 115 -1.17 10.15 -1.18
CA ILE A 115 0.05 9.36 -1.42
C ILE A 115 0.36 8.48 -0.20
N ALA A 116 0.14 9.02 1.00
CA ALA A 116 0.45 8.30 2.23
C ALA A 116 -0.38 7.00 2.37
N PHE A 117 -1.65 7.02 1.94
CA PHE A 117 -2.48 5.81 1.88
C PHE A 117 -2.01 4.84 0.80
N ALA A 118 -1.67 5.38 -0.37
CA ALA A 118 -1.17 4.58 -1.49
C ALA A 118 0.08 3.79 -1.09
N SER A 119 0.94 4.32 -0.20
CA SER A 119 2.10 3.58 0.31
C SER A 119 1.79 2.67 1.50
N LEU A 120 0.90 3.09 2.41
CA LEU A 120 0.61 2.37 3.65
C LEU A 120 -0.10 1.02 3.42
N LEU A 121 -1.15 1.02 2.60
CA LEU A 121 -2.02 -0.15 2.43
C LEU A 121 -1.34 -1.33 1.71
N PRO A 122 -0.51 -1.12 0.68
CA PRO A 122 0.29 -2.20 0.10
C PRO A 122 1.19 -2.90 1.12
N MET A 123 1.82 -2.14 2.04
CA MET A 123 2.65 -2.76 3.09
C MET A 123 1.81 -3.72 3.95
N ILE A 124 0.65 -3.25 4.41
CA ILE A 124 -0.28 -4.05 5.23
C ILE A 124 -0.74 -5.29 4.46
N PHE A 125 -1.21 -5.12 3.24
CA PHE A 125 -1.75 -6.22 2.43
C PHE A 125 -0.70 -7.26 2.06
N VAL A 126 0.52 -6.84 1.73
CA VAL A 126 1.62 -7.77 1.43
C VAL A 126 2.06 -8.53 2.69
N MET A 127 2.08 -7.88 3.87
CA MET A 127 2.31 -8.58 5.13
C MET A 127 1.19 -9.59 5.43
N ILE A 128 -0.07 -9.24 5.23
CA ILE A 128 -1.20 -10.17 5.39
C ILE A 128 -1.04 -11.36 4.44
N TYR A 129 -0.76 -11.09 3.17
CA TYR A 129 -0.56 -12.13 2.15
C TYR A 129 0.52 -13.12 2.56
N GLY A 130 1.68 -12.63 3.03
CA GLY A 130 2.78 -13.49 3.45
C GLY A 130 2.62 -14.15 4.82
N VAL A 131 1.66 -13.74 5.64
CA VAL A 131 1.29 -14.46 6.87
C VAL A 131 0.33 -15.62 6.55
N ILE A 132 -0.48 -15.49 5.51
CA ILE A 132 -1.51 -16.48 5.13
C ILE A 132 -0.92 -17.61 4.26
N ILE A 133 0.13 -17.32 3.48
CA ILE A 133 0.75 -18.25 2.50
C ILE A 133 2.13 -18.68 2.98
#